data_AF-A0AAV8XZZ9-F1
#
_entry.id   AF-A0AAV8XZZ9-F1
#
_cell.length_a   1.000
_cell.length_b   1.000
_cell.length_c   1.000
_cell.angle_alpha   90.00
_cell.angle_beta   90.00
_cell.angle_gamma   90.00
#
_symmetry.space_group_name_H-M   'P 1'
#
loop_
_entity.id
_entity.type
_entity.pdbx_description
1 polymer ?
#
loop_
_entity_poly.entity_id
_entity_poly.type
_entity_poly.pdbx_seq_one_letter_code
_entity_poly.pdbx_strand_id
1 'polypeptide(L)' 'MKKNEFYDARQIEGEKISEWYVRVHNLSMNCEFENSLKQMVTNRFVCGLLKGKIRNRICEEKPDVDLPKLLELALS' A
#
# COMPACT_ATOMS: atom_id res chain seq x y z
N MET A 1 -12.59 -0.28 -15.58
CA MET A 1 -13.10 -0.62 -14.23
C MET A 1 -11.98 -1.04 -13.27
N LYS A 2 -11.15 -2.04 -13.62
CA LYS A 2 -10.10 -2.59 -12.72
C LYS A 2 -9.10 -1.57 -12.14
N LYS A 3 -8.75 -0.53 -12.90
CA LYS A 3 -7.83 0.53 -12.44
C LYS A 3 -8.45 1.43 -11.36
N ASN A 4 -9.75 1.67 -11.41
CA ASN A 4 -10.45 2.47 -10.39
C ASN A 4 -10.49 1.71 -9.06
N GLU A 5 -10.69 0.40 -9.09
CA GLU A 5 -10.65 -0.45 -7.89
C GLU A 5 -9.30 -0.36 -7.17
N PHE A 6 -8.19 -0.32 -7.92
CA PHE A 6 -6.87 -0.07 -7.34
C PHE A 6 -6.78 1.31 -6.70
N TYR A 7 -7.21 2.37 -7.38
CA TYR A 7 -7.13 3.73 -6.85
C TYR A 7 -8.07 3.99 -5.67
N ASP A 8 -9.21 3.33 -5.62
CA ASP A 8 -10.19 3.48 -4.55
C ASP A 8 -9.91 2.55 -3.36
N ALA A 9 -8.99 1.58 -3.52
CA ALA A 9 -8.65 0.64 -2.48
C ALA A 9 -8.16 1.33 -1.20
N ARG A 10 -8.81 0.98 -0.08
CA ARG A 10 -8.44 1.34 1.29
C ARG A 10 -8.40 0.11 2.17
N GLN A 11 -7.51 0.10 3.16
CA GLN A 11 -7.55 -0.89 4.23
C GLN A 11 -8.87 -0.75 4.98
N ILE A 12 -9.55 -1.87 5.22
CA ILE A 12 -10.80 -1.90 6.00
C ILE A 12 -10.52 -2.20 7.47
N GLU A 13 -11.46 -1.87 8.35
CA GLU A 13 -11.35 -2.20 9.77
C GLU A 13 -11.27 -3.73 9.97
N GLY A 14 -10.33 -4.18 10.79
CA GLY A 14 -10.07 -5.61 11.03
C GLY A 14 -9.21 -6.31 9.97
N GLU A 15 -8.93 -5.70 8.82
CA GLU A 15 -8.01 -6.27 7.82
C GLU A 15 -6.57 -6.18 8.29
N LYS A 16 -5.85 -7.30 8.24
CA LYS A 16 -4.43 -7.33 8.59
C LYS A 16 -3.62 -6.60 7.53
N ILE A 17 -2.49 -6.04 7.94
CA ILE A 17 -1.59 -5.30 7.03
C ILE A 17 -1.06 -6.19 5.90
N SER A 18 -0.79 -7.46 6.19
CA SER A 18 -0.38 -8.45 5.19
C SER A 18 -1.49 -8.73 4.17
N GLU A 19 -2.74 -8.83 4.61
CA GLU A 19 -3.91 -9.02 3.73
C GLU A 19 -4.13 -7.79 2.86
N TRP A 20 -4.03 -6.59 3.45
CA TRP A 20 -4.08 -5.33 2.73
C TRP A 20 -3.00 -5.24 1.65
N TYR A 21 -1.75 -5.57 1.98
CA TYR A 21 -0.64 -5.58 1.03
C TYR A 21 -0.89 -6.53 -0.14
N VAL A 22 -1.30 -7.78 0.14
CA VAL A 22 -1.62 -8.77 -0.89
C VAL A 22 -2.74 -8.27 -1.80
N ARG A 23 -3.77 -7.62 -1.24
CA ARG A 23 -4.88 -7.06 -2.01
C ARG A 23 -4.43 -5.93 -2.93
N VAL A 24 -3.62 -4.99 -2.44
CA VAL A 24 -3.04 -3.92 -3.29
C VAL A 24 -2.21 -4.50 -4.43
N HIS A 25 -1.37 -5.49 -4.12
CA HIS A 25 -0.55 -6.16 -5.12
C HIS A 25 -1.43 -6.81 -6.21
N ASN A 26 -2.43 -7.59 -5.83
CA ASN A 26 -3.33 -8.27 -6.77
C ASN A 26 -4.14 -7.30 -7.65
N LEU A 27 -4.59 -6.18 -7.08
CA LEU A 27 -5.25 -5.12 -7.85
C LEU A 27 -4.29 -4.47 -8.85
N SER A 28 -3.03 -4.26 -8.45
CA SER A 28 -2.01 -3.66 -9.31
C SER A 28 -1.65 -4.52 -10.52
N MET A 29 -1.68 -5.85 -10.39
CA MET A 29 -1.44 -6.78 -11.50
C MET A 29 -2.45 -6.65 -12.64
N ASN A 30 -3.63 -6.11 -12.34
CA ASN A 30 -4.68 -5.83 -13.32
C ASN A 30 -4.60 -4.42 -13.92
N CYS A 31 -3.61 -3.64 -13.50
CA CYS A 31 -3.38 -2.29 -13.96
C CYS A 31 -2.09 -2.29 -14.78
N GLU A 32 -2.17 -1.82 -16.03
CA GLU A 32 -1.03 -1.66 -16.94
C GLU A 32 -0.07 -0.56 -16.43
N PHE A 33 0.63 -0.83 -15.32
CA PHE A 33 1.54 0.10 -14.66
C PHE A 33 2.99 -0.02 -15.13
N GLU A 34 3.30 -1.06 -15.90
CA GLU A 34 4.62 -1.28 -16.51
C GLU A 34 5.77 -1.03 -15.52
N ASN A 35 6.69 -0.11 -15.86
CA ASN A 35 7.87 0.23 -15.07
C ASN A 35 7.57 0.98 -13.77
N SER A 36 6.33 1.44 -13.57
CA SER A 36 5.89 2.17 -12.38
C SER A 36 5.21 1.27 -11.35
N LEU A 37 5.09 -0.05 -11.58
CA LEU A 37 4.37 -0.97 -10.69
C LEU A 37 4.78 -0.83 -9.22
N LYS A 38 6.09 -0.87 -8.93
CA LYS A 38 6.61 -0.73 -7.56
C LYS A 38 6.18 0.59 -6.92
N GLN A 39 6.33 1.70 -7.64
CA GLN A 39 5.95 3.03 -7.14
C GLN A 39 4.44 3.12 -6.89
N MET A 40 3.62 2.57 -7.79
CA MET A 40 2.17 2.58 -7.66
C MET A 40 1.72 1.76 -6.45
N VAL A 41 2.24 0.54 -6.28
CA VAL A 41 1.93 -0.32 -5.13
C VAL A 41 2.34 0.36 -3.83
N THR A 42 3.55 0.93 -3.75
CA THR A 42 4.00 1.68 -2.57
C THR A 42 3.06 2.83 -2.22
N ASN A 43 2.78 3.70 -3.20
CA ASN A 43 1.90 4.84 -3.00
C ASN A 43 0.51 4.39 -2.54
N ARG A 44 -0.04 3.36 -3.16
CA ARG A 44 -1.37 2.88 -2.80
C ARG A 44 -1.39 2.24 -1.42
N PHE A 45 -0.39 1.43 -1.08
CA PHE A 45 -0.23 0.82 0.23
C PHE A 45 -0.24 1.90 1.32
N VAL A 46 0.67 2.89 1.23
CA VAL A 46 0.80 3.97 2.23
C VAL A 46 -0.46 4.82 2.31
N CYS A 47 -0.92 5.36 1.18
CA CYS A 47 -2.07 6.26 1.18
C CYS A 47 -3.37 5.54 1.53
N GLY A 48 -3.46 4.24 1.29
CA GLY A 48 -4.66 3.43 1.53
C GLY A 48 -4.74 2.80 2.91
N LEU A 49 -3.65 2.79 3.69
CA LEU A 49 -3.65 2.33 5.08
C LEU A 49 -4.70 3.08 5.92
N LEU A 50 -5.26 2.34 6.87
CA LEU A 50 -6.17 2.89 7.87
C LEU A 50 -5.44 3.99 8.65
N LYS A 51 -6.15 5.07 8.99
CA LYS A 51 -5.58 6.12 9.83
C LYS A 51 -5.23 5.53 11.20
N GLY A 52 -4.05 5.83 11.71
CA GLY A 52 -3.59 5.31 13.00
C GLY A 52 -2.08 5.44 13.17
N LYS A 53 -1.59 4.93 14.30
CA LYS A 53 -0.17 5.02 14.68
C LYS A 53 0.78 4.48 13.60
N ILE A 54 0.41 3.37 12.97
CA ILE A 54 1.24 2.72 11.93
C ILE A 54 1.38 3.62 10.70
N ARG A 55 0.27 4.14 10.19
CA ARG A 55 0.29 5.06 9.05
C ARG A 55 1.06 6.34 9.38
N ASN A 56 0.89 6.90 10.58
CA ASN A 56 1.62 8.09 11.00
C ASN A 56 3.13 7.84 11.01
N ARG A 57 3.57 6.73 11.64
CA ARG A 57 4.98 6.31 11.66
C ARG A 57 5.55 6.15 10.25
N ILE A 58 4.83 5.50 9.35
CA ILE A 58 5.25 5.35 7.95
C ILE A 58 5.36 6.70 7.22
N CYS A 59 4.48 7.65 7.50
CA CYS A 59 4.53 9.00 6.91
C CYS A 59 5.65 9.88 7.49
N GLU A 60 6.22 9.53 8.64
CA GLU A 60 7.39 10.21 9.23
C GLU A 60 8.71 9.74 8.60
N GLU A 61 8.70 8.61 7.89
CA GLU A 61 9.86 8.09 7.17
C GLU A 61 10.22 8.94 5.95
N LYS A 62 11.47 8.81 5.48
CA LYS A 62 11.93 9.54 4.30
C LYS A 62 11.19 9.08 3.02
N PRO A 63 11.02 9.98 2.02
CA PRO A 63 10.24 9.68 0.81
C PRO A 63 10.77 8.52 -0.06
N ASP A 64 12.01 8.10 0.16
CA ASP A 64 12.77 7.11 -0.60
C ASP A 64 12.78 5.71 0.05
N VAL A 65 12.06 5.52 1.16
CA VAL A 65 11.96 4.21 1.82
C VAL A 65 11.22 3.21 0.92
N ASP A 66 11.81 2.04 0.77
CA ASP A 66 11.27 1.01 -0.10
C ASP A 66 10.11 0.23 0.54
N LEU A 67 9.29 -0.39 -0.31
CA LEU A 67 8.10 -1.14 0.12
C LEU A 67 8.39 -2.27 1.11
N PRO A 68 9.47 -3.08 0.96
CA PRO A 68 9.87 -4.04 1.98
C PRO A 68 10.10 -3.42 3.36
N LYS A 69 10.82 -2.29 3.44
CA LYS A 69 11.06 -1.61 4.71
C LYS A 69 9.79 -1.06 5.33
N LEU A 70 8.90 -0.50 4.51
CA LEU A 70 7.58 -0.04 4.97
C LEU A 70 6.72 -1.18 5.51
N LEU A 71 6.77 -2.37 4.90
CA LEU A 71 6.08 -3.56 5.40
C LEU A 71 6.64 -4.04 6.73
N GLU A 72 7.96 -4.05 6.89
CA GLU A 72 8.62 -4.39 8.16
C GLU A 72 8.17 -3.45 9.28
N LEU A 73 8.17 -2.13 9.02
CA LEU A 73 7.70 -1.12 9.98
C LEU A 73 6.22 -1.26 10.33
N ALA A 74 5.42 -1.71 9.36
CA ALA A 74 3.99 -1.89 9.55
C ALA A 74 3.66 -3.16 10.36
N LEU A 75 4.52 -4.17 10.31
CA LEU A 75 4.34 -5.47 10.98
C LEU A 75 5.04 -5.57 12.34
N SER A 76 5.90 -4.60 12.69
CA SER A 76 6.58 -4.47 14.00
C SER A 76 5.66 -3.91 15.07
#